data_AF-A0AAD0B124-F1
#
_entry.id   AF-A0AAD0B124-F1
#
_cell.length_a   1.000
_cell.length_b   1.000
_cell.length_c   1.000
_cell.angle_alpha   90.00
_cell.angle_beta   90.00
_cell.angle_gamma   90.00
#
_symmetry.space_group_name_H-M   'P 1'
#
loop_
_entity.id
_entity.type
_entity.pdbx_description
1 polymer ?
#
loop_
_entity_poly.entity_id
_entity_poly.type
_entity_poly.pdbx_seq_one_letter_code
_entity_poly.pdbx_strand_id
1 'polypeptide(L)'
;MTMVPLKDFAKGHGQPHAASLLGMTQGALSKAIRIGRTVYVTQQDDGSFAAVEFRLFPTRNDREAESGPTLDETIRHLALTVQTGKPSVNPSSAGGAS
;
A
#
# COMPACT_ATOMS: atom_id res chain seq x y z
N MET A 1 -20.44 -3.34 20.33
CA MET A 1 -19.31 -4.00 19.64
C MET A 1 -19.16 -3.40 18.25
N THR A 2 -18.19 -2.50 18.05
CA THR A 2 -17.92 -1.93 16.73
C THR A 2 -16.73 -2.67 16.11
N MET A 3 -16.90 -3.13 14.88
CA MET A 3 -15.84 -3.77 14.12
C MET A 3 -15.36 -2.81 13.04
N VAL A 4 -14.04 -2.61 12.97
CA VAL A 4 -13.41 -1.72 12.00
C VAL A 4 -12.48 -2.54 11.10
N PRO A 5 -12.50 -2.36 9.77
CA PRO A 5 -11.52 -3.01 8.90
C PRO A 5 -10.08 -2.70 9.32
N LEU A 6 -9.18 -3.68 9.25
CA LEU A 6 -7.78 -3.53 9.64
C LEU A 6 -7.08 -2.35 8.96
N LYS A 7 -7.42 -2.10 7.68
CA LYS A 7 -6.91 -0.97 6.90
C LYS A 7 -7.31 0.37 7.50
N ASP A 8 -8.54 0.51 7.97
CA ASP A 8 -9.05 1.78 8.51
C ASP A 8 -8.59 1.97 9.95
N PHE A 9 -8.50 0.89 10.73
CA PHE A 9 -7.84 0.91 12.04
C PHE A 9 -6.38 1.41 11.92
N ALA A 10 -5.61 0.89 10.96
CA ALA A 10 -4.25 1.33 10.72
C ALA A 10 -4.15 2.79 10.24
N LYS A 11 -5.15 3.32 9.52
CA LYS A 11 -5.21 4.74 9.16
C LYS A 11 -5.46 5.64 10.38
N GLY A 12 -6.34 5.22 11.29
CA GLY A 12 -6.69 6.00 12.48
C GLY A 12 -5.57 6.08 13.52
N HIS A 13 -4.80 4.99 13.67
CA HIS A 13 -3.74 4.89 14.68
C HIS A 13 -2.31 5.08 14.12
N GLY A 14 -2.14 4.99 12.80
CA GLY A 14 -0.84 4.81 12.17
C GLY A 14 -0.32 3.37 12.28
N GLN A 15 0.41 2.90 11.26
CA GLN A 15 0.82 1.49 11.19
C GLN A 15 1.69 0.99 12.37
N PRO A 16 2.74 1.72 12.82
CA PRO A 16 3.57 1.23 13.91
C PRO A 16 2.77 1.06 15.22
N HIS A 17 1.92 2.03 15.55
CA HIS A 17 1.12 2.00 16.76
C HIS A 17 0.01 0.95 16.68
N ALA A 18 -0.70 0.86 15.54
CA ALA A 18 -1.70 -0.18 15.31
C ALA A 18 -1.12 -1.60 15.43
N ALA A 19 0.09 -1.82 14.92
CA ALA A 19 0.76 -3.11 15.03
C ALA A 19 1.10 -3.46 16.49
N SER A 20 1.57 -2.48 17.27
CA SER A 20 1.81 -2.64 18.70
C SER A 20 0.53 -2.96 19.48
N LEU A 21 -0.58 -2.27 19.19
CA LEU A 21 -1.89 -2.53 19.84
C LEU A 21 -2.40 -3.94 19.57
N LEU A 22 -2.07 -4.52 18.42
CA LEU A 22 -2.46 -5.88 18.03
C LEU A 22 -1.38 -6.93 18.32
N GLY A 23 -0.30 -6.58 19.01
CA GLY A 23 0.76 -7.50 19.40
C GLY A 23 1.53 -8.12 18.22
N MET A 24 1.71 -7.38 17.13
CA MET A 24 2.43 -7.85 15.93
C MET A 24 3.46 -6.84 15.43
N THR A 25 4.26 -7.23 14.44
CA THR A 25 5.22 -6.31 13.80
C THR A 25 4.54 -5.40 12.77
N GLN A 26 5.06 -4.19 12.57
CA GLN A 26 4.57 -3.27 11.53
C GLN A 26 4.67 -3.88 10.12
N GLY A 27 5.70 -4.70 9.86
CA GLY A 27 5.84 -5.44 8.60
C GLY A 27 4.72 -6.47 8.37
N ALA A 28 4.30 -7.20 9.43
CA ALA A 28 3.18 -8.14 9.35
C ALA A 28 1.85 -7.43 9.06
N LEU A 29 1.59 -6.32 9.75
CA LEU A 29 0.42 -5.47 9.52
C LEU A 29 0.39 -4.93 8.08
N SER A 30 1.52 -4.37 7.63
CA SER A 30 1.67 -3.83 6.27
C SER A 30 1.41 -4.91 5.21
N LYS A 31 1.96 -6.11 5.41
CA LYS A 31 1.72 -7.25 4.51
C LYS A 31 0.24 -7.63 4.46
N ALA A 32 -0.43 -7.73 5.61
CA ALA A 32 -1.84 -8.11 5.67
C ALA A 32 -2.74 -7.13 4.91
N ILE A 33 -2.48 -5.82 5.05
CA ILE A 33 -3.18 -4.76 4.32
C ILE A 33 -2.86 -4.84 2.82
N ARG A 34 -1.59 -5.00 2.47
CA ARG A 34 -1.12 -5.02 1.07
C ARG A 34 -1.73 -6.15 0.26
N ILE A 35 -1.82 -7.35 0.84
CA ILE A 35 -2.41 -8.51 0.14
C ILE A 35 -3.94 -8.59 0.28
N GLY A 36 -4.57 -7.58 0.88
CA GLY A 36 -6.03 -7.49 0.96
C GLY A 36 -6.69 -8.53 1.86
N ARG A 37 -6.06 -8.91 2.99
CA ARG A 37 -6.71 -9.82 3.94
C ARG A 37 -8.00 -9.20 4.49
N THR A 38 -9.04 -10.01 4.60
CA THR A 38 -10.31 -9.59 5.21
C THR A 38 -10.21 -9.74 6.72
N VAL A 39 -9.69 -8.70 7.38
CA VAL A 39 -9.46 -8.67 8.83
C VAL A 39 -10.22 -7.50 9.45
N TYR A 40 -10.88 -7.76 10.57
CA TYR A 40 -11.59 -6.75 11.37
C TYR A 40 -11.00 -6.68 12.76
N VAL A 41 -10.89 -5.46 13.29
CA VAL A 41 -10.41 -5.15 14.63
C VAL A 41 -11.59 -4.69 15.48
N THR A 42 -11.58 -5.10 16.75
CA THR A 42 -12.58 -4.71 17.73
C THR A 42 -11.90 -4.36 19.05
N GLN A 43 -12.40 -3.32 19.71
CA GLN A 43 -11.96 -2.96 21.06
C GLN A 43 -12.78 -3.74 22.07
N GLN A 44 -12.09 -4.36 23.03
CA GLN A 44 -12.67 -5.11 24.13
C GLN A 44 -13.06 -4.17 25.28
N ASP A 45 -13.85 -4.68 26.22
CA ASP A 45 -14.31 -3.91 27.39
C ASP A 45 -13.14 -3.46 28.31
N ASP A 46 -12.02 -4.19 28.29
CA ASP A 46 -10.79 -3.86 29.01
C ASP A 46 -9.91 -2.82 28.27
N GLY A 47 -10.35 -2.34 27.11
CA GLY A 47 -9.64 -1.38 26.27
C GLY A 47 -8.59 -2.00 25.34
N SER A 48 -8.32 -3.31 25.44
CA SER A 48 -7.45 -4.03 24.51
C SER A 48 -8.09 -4.18 23.13
N PHE A 49 -7.27 -4.50 22.12
CA PHE A 49 -7.74 -4.73 20.76
C PHE A 49 -7.58 -6.19 20.36
N ALA A 50 -8.64 -6.77 19.81
CA ALA A 50 -8.62 -8.08 19.19
C ALA A 50 -8.89 -7.97 17.69
N ALA A 51 -8.41 -8.94 16.91
CA ALA A 51 -8.65 -9.00 15.47
C ALA A 51 -9.12 -10.39 15.03
N VAL A 52 -10.04 -10.43 14.04
CA VAL A 52 -10.56 -11.66 13.44
C VAL A 52 -10.34 -11.61 11.94
N GLU A 53 -9.79 -12.69 11.36
CA GLU A 53 -9.64 -12.87 9.92
C GLU A 53 -10.74 -13.79 9.38
N PHE A 54 -11.43 -13.33 8.34
CA PHE A 54 -12.37 -14.15 7.58
C PHE A 54 -11.67 -14.70 6.33
N ARG A 55 -11.67 -16.02 6.19
CA ARG A 55 -11.10 -16.70 5.02
C ARG A 55 -11.98 -17.88 4.64
N LEU A 56 -12.13 -18.09 3.34
CA LEU A 56 -12.87 -19.23 2.81
C LEU A 56 -12.17 -20.55 3.18
N PHE A 57 -12.97 -21.57 3.44
CA PHE A 57 -12.52 -22.93 3.65
C PHE A 57 -12.94 -23.81 2.45
N PRO A 58 -12.04 -24.62 1.86
CA PRO A 58 -10.63 -24.79 2.23
C PRO A 58 -9.79 -23.57 1.86
N THR A 59 -8.76 -23.31 2.67
CA THR A 59 -7.80 -22.23 2.44
C THR A 59 -6.84 -22.59 1.30
N ARG A 60 -7.32 -22.57 0.06
CA ARG A 60 -6.41 -22.59 -1.10
C ARG A 60 -5.57 -21.31 -1.08
N ASN A 61 -4.26 -21.47 -1.25
CA ASN A 61 -3.36 -20.35 -1.50
C ASN A 61 -3.43 -20.08 -2.99
N ASP A 62 -4.44 -19.32 -3.42
CA ASP A 62 -4.43 -18.77 -4.76
C ASP A 62 -3.22 -17.83 -4.80
N ARG A 63 -2.12 -18.28 -5.42
CA ARG A 63 -0.90 -17.48 -5.64
C ARG A 63 -1.12 -16.35 -6.66
N GLU A 64 -2.35 -15.91 -6.85
CA GLU A 64 -2.76 -14.92 -7.85
C GLU A 64 -3.56 -13.82 -7.15
N ALA A 65 -2.93 -13.13 -6.20
CA ALA A 65 -3.29 -11.74 -5.98
C ALA A 65 -2.28 -10.94 -6.79
N GLU A 66 -2.71 -10.50 -7.97
CA GLU A 66 -2.20 -9.37 -8.75
C GLU A 66 -1.21 -8.52 -7.93
N SER A 67 0.08 -8.87 -7.98
CA SER A 67 1.11 -8.02 -7.43
C SER A 67 1.15 -6.81 -8.34
N GLY A 68 0.56 -5.69 -7.89
CA GLY A 68 0.88 -4.39 -8.47
C GLY A 68 2.40 -4.24 -8.55
N PRO A 69 2.91 -3.44 -9.51
CA PRO A 69 4.32 -3.40 -9.83
C PRO A 69 5.12 -3.14 -8.56
N THR A 70 6.11 -4.00 -8.32
CA THR A 70 7.10 -3.82 -7.27
C THR A 70 7.77 -2.46 -7.42
N LEU A 71 8.42 -1.98 -6.35
CA LEU A 71 9.22 -0.75 -6.43
C LEU A 71 10.28 -0.87 -7.54
N ASP A 72 10.90 -2.04 -7.72
CA ASP A 72 11.89 -2.28 -8.80
C ASP A 72 11.25 -2.16 -10.18
N GLU A 73 10.08 -2.77 -10.39
CA GLU A 73 9.33 -2.68 -11.65
C GLU A 73 8.88 -1.24 -11.95
N THR A 74 8.49 -0.49 -10.92
CA THR A 74 8.12 0.92 -11.02
C THR A 74 9.33 1.79 -11.38
N ILE A 75 10.47 1.57 -10.72
CA ILE A 75 11.73 2.27 -11.00
C ILE A 75 12.16 2.02 -12.46
N ARG A 76 12.07 0.78 -12.94
CA ARG A 76 12.36 0.44 -14.34
C ARG A 76 11.43 1.15 -15.31
N HIS A 77 10.13 1.18 -15.05
CA HIS A 77 9.16 1.87 -15.90
C HIS A 77 9.45 3.38 -15.99
N LEU A 78 9.74 4.01 -14.85
CA LEU A 78 10.11 5.44 -14.82
C LEU A 78 11.39 5.70 -15.62
N ALA A 79 12.43 4.86 -15.45
CA ALA A 79 13.68 4.98 -16.19
C ALA A 79 13.53 4.84 -17.72
N LEU A 80 12.57 4.02 -18.18
CA LEU A 80 12.27 3.86 -19.60
C LEU A 80 11.51 5.07 -20.17
N THR A 81 10.61 5.68 -19.40
CA THR A 81 9.84 6.86 -19.85
C THR A 81 10.69 8.13 -19.97
N VAL A 82 11.78 8.26 -19.20
CA VAL A 82 12.69 9.42 -19.26
C VAL A 82 13.56 9.43 -20.52
N GLN A 83 13.78 8.26 -21.15
CA GLN A 83 14.66 8.14 -22.32
C GLN A 83 14.02 8.55 -23.64
N THR A 84 12.69 8.76 -23.70
CA THR A 84 12.01 9.25 -24.90
C THR A 84 11.92 10.78 -24.95
N GLY A 85 12.99 11.48 -24.57
CA GLY A 85 13.13 12.91 -24.80
C GLY A 85 13.63 13.16 -26.22
N LYS A 86 12.73 13.18 -27.21
CA LYS A 86 12.97 13.99 -28.42
C LYS A 86 13.07 15.44 -27.95
N PRO A 87 14.19 16.16 -28.13
CA PRO A 87 14.21 17.58 -27.86
C PRO A 87 13.44 18.26 -29.00
N SER A 88 12.17 18.61 -28.76
CA SER A 88 11.44 19.53 -29.62
C SER A 88 12.04 20.93 -29.43
N VAL A 89 13.06 21.25 -30.24
CA VAL A 89 13.53 22.63 -30.37
C VAL A 89 12.50 23.40 -31.21
N ASN A 90 11.89 24.43 -30.62
CA ASN A 90 11.07 25.39 -31.33
C ASN A 90 12.00 26.47 -31.93
N PRO A 91 12.05 26.67 -33.26
CA PRO A 91 12.89 27.69 -33.84
C PRO A 91 12.12 29.01 -33.86
N SER A 92 12.29 29.87 -32.87
CA SER A 92 11.85 31.27 -32.95
C SER A 92 12.54 32.12 -31.90
N SER A 93 13.59 32.82 -32.33
CA SER A 93 13.82 34.23 -32.01
C SER A 93 14.91 34.76 -32.94
N ALA A 94 14.46 35.21 -34.12
CA ALA A 94 15.17 36.27 -34.85
C ALA A 94 14.97 37.58 -34.07
N GLY A 95 16.06 38.30 -33.86
CA GLY A 95 16.13 39.60 -33.17
C GLY A 95 17.46 39.64 -32.44
N GLY A 96 18.46 40.42 -32.80
CA GLY A 96 18.49 41.72 -33.47
C GLY A 96 19.43 42.59 -32.62
N ALA A 97 20.53 43.07 -33.21
CA ALA A 97 21.57 44.00 -32.73
C ALA A 97 22.94 43.46 -33.21
N SER A 98 23.82 44.20 -33.87
CA SER A 98 24.00 45.65 -34.03
C SER A 98 24.49 45.99 -35.43
#